data_AF-A0A2T0SLI7-F1
#
_entry.id   AF-A0A2T0SLI7-F1
#
_cell.length_a   1.000
_cell.length_b   1.000
_cell.length_c   1.000
_cell.angle_alpha   90.00
_cell.angle_beta   90.00
_cell.angle_gamma   90.00
#
_symmetry.space_group_name_H-M   'P 1'
#
loop_
_entity.id
_entity.type
_entity.pdbx_description
1 polymer ?
#
loop_
_entity_poly.entity_id
_entity_poly.type
_entity_poly.pdbx_seq_one_letter_code
_entity_poly.pdbx_strand_id
1 'polypeptide(L)'
;MLTAWDGFARVDYLPIPGRVQVTLSTVEPTVFGRPRRGLACAFAADDTGGPPTFVEVDIGFGLTEDEEVLLGGPLMAVVNGLVGGGPEARCTRLTLDEVTALARTWAPYRDRVLARPLVEMRSGTWTNGLWTSLAGLGLVAALRARPMAVELYRDEAEEVVWHDVLLPVDLAALAMVDQEVRWSVYREWDPVAGREETGVVVRATGSPGSAPRLLVGFDDGDGDWVPLVPEPTEPQVVIAVLPLDPGTGEPALRFRTGGRTDG
;
A
#
# COMPACT_ATOMS: atom_id res chain seq x y z
N MET A 1 -7.53 -10.17 -25.09
CA MET A 1 -8.90 -10.58 -25.50
C MET A 1 -9.83 -10.01 -24.45
N LEU A 2 -11.00 -9.44 -24.79
CA LEU A 2 -11.91 -8.90 -23.76
C LEU A 2 -12.69 -10.06 -23.11
N THR A 3 -12.48 -10.30 -21.83
CA THR A 3 -13.28 -11.26 -21.06
C THR A 3 -14.72 -10.76 -20.98
N ALA A 4 -15.70 -11.65 -21.22
CA ALA A 4 -17.10 -11.33 -21.00
C ALA A 4 -17.42 -11.46 -19.50
N TRP A 5 -17.60 -10.33 -18.82
CA TRP A 5 -18.01 -10.29 -17.42
C TRP A 5 -19.54 -10.33 -17.32
N ASP A 6 -20.09 -11.32 -16.62
CA ASP A 6 -21.54 -11.47 -16.44
C ASP A 6 -22.14 -10.50 -15.39
N GLY A 7 -21.25 -9.79 -14.68
CA GLY A 7 -21.58 -8.81 -13.64
C GLY A 7 -21.99 -9.46 -12.32
N PHE A 8 -21.81 -10.76 -12.11
CA PHE A 8 -22.12 -11.39 -10.84
C PHE A 8 -20.90 -11.47 -9.93
N ALA A 9 -21.05 -10.94 -8.72
CA ALA A 9 -20.07 -11.08 -7.65
C ALA A 9 -20.65 -11.92 -6.51
N ARG A 10 -19.92 -12.96 -6.12
CA ARG A 10 -20.19 -13.74 -4.90
C ARG A 10 -19.25 -13.25 -3.80
N VAL A 11 -19.80 -13.02 -2.61
CA VAL A 11 -19.07 -12.58 -1.43
C VAL A 11 -19.24 -13.64 -0.35
N ASP A 12 -18.16 -14.34 -0.03
CA ASP A 12 -18.12 -15.40 0.98
C ASP A 12 -17.39 -14.89 2.23
N TYR A 13 -17.85 -15.29 3.41
CA TYR A 13 -17.12 -15.08 4.66
C TYR A 13 -16.42 -16.37 5.08
N LEU A 14 -15.13 -16.28 5.33
CA LEU A 14 -14.27 -17.37 5.77
C LEU A 14 -13.98 -17.18 7.27
N PRO A 15 -14.68 -17.91 8.16
CA PRO A 15 -14.72 -17.61 9.60
C PRO A 15 -13.37 -17.76 10.31
N ILE A 16 -12.46 -18.58 9.77
CA ILE A 16 -11.08 -18.70 10.24
C ILE A 16 -10.20 -18.71 8.99
N PRO A 17 -9.39 -17.66 8.75
CA PRO A 17 -8.92 -16.65 9.70
C PRO A 17 -9.71 -15.33 9.74
N GLY A 18 -11.01 -15.30 9.41
CA GLY A 18 -11.81 -14.07 9.46
C GLY A 18 -11.63 -13.21 8.21
N ARG A 19 -11.82 -13.82 7.03
CA ARG A 19 -11.63 -13.17 5.73
C ARG A 19 -12.92 -13.03 4.97
N VAL A 20 -12.95 -12.09 4.04
CA VAL A 20 -13.97 -12.01 3.01
C VAL A 20 -13.35 -12.31 1.67
N GLN A 21 -14.00 -13.17 0.90
CA GLN A 21 -13.64 -13.49 -0.47
C GLN A 21 -14.72 -12.96 -1.41
N VAL A 22 -14.33 -12.07 -2.33
CA VAL A 22 -15.15 -11.64 -3.45
C VAL A 22 -14.70 -12.38 -4.70
N THR A 23 -15.64 -13.01 -5.39
CA THR A 23 -15.38 -13.75 -6.63
C THR A 23 -16.27 -13.19 -7.75
N LEU A 24 -15.65 -12.65 -8.78
CA LEU A 24 -16.30 -12.35 -10.05
C LEU A 24 -16.07 -13.54 -10.98
N SER A 25 -17.16 -14.20 -11.37
CA SER A 25 -17.06 -15.44 -12.12
C SER A 25 -16.47 -15.20 -13.51
N THR A 26 -15.45 -15.97 -13.86
CA THR A 26 -14.92 -16.05 -15.22
C THR A 26 -14.54 -17.49 -15.54
N VAL A 27 -14.52 -17.83 -16.82
CA VAL A 27 -14.00 -19.11 -17.34
C VAL A 27 -12.55 -19.00 -17.80
N GLU A 28 -12.00 -17.77 -17.85
CA GLU A 28 -10.65 -17.52 -18.34
C GLU A 28 -9.59 -17.96 -17.31
N PRO A 29 -8.41 -18.42 -17.76
CA PRO A 29 -7.29 -18.71 -16.87
C PRO A 29 -6.93 -17.48 -16.04
N THR A 30 -6.74 -17.66 -14.74
CA THR A 30 -6.42 -16.56 -13.82
C THR A 30 -5.00 -16.66 -13.29
N VAL A 31 -4.36 -15.51 -13.14
CA VAL A 31 -3.08 -15.37 -12.44
C VAL A 31 -3.38 -14.84 -11.06
N PHE A 32 -3.03 -15.63 -10.06
CA PHE A 32 -3.16 -15.26 -8.65
C PHE A 32 -1.91 -14.54 -8.17
N GLY A 33 -2.12 -13.53 -7.32
CA GLY A 33 -1.04 -12.87 -6.60
C GLY A 33 -1.50 -12.40 -5.22
N ARG A 34 -0.53 -12.20 -4.34
CA ARG A 34 -0.73 -11.48 -3.07
C ARG A 34 0.01 -10.15 -3.20
N PRO A 35 -0.69 -9.07 -3.57
CA PRO A 35 -0.06 -7.76 -3.62
C PRO A 35 0.50 -7.33 -2.27
N ARG A 36 -0.20 -7.65 -1.18
CA ARG A 36 0.25 -7.35 0.18
C ARG A 36 -0.27 -8.38 1.17
N ARG A 37 0.21 -8.33 2.40
CA ARG A 37 -0.36 -9.15 3.48
C ARG A 37 -1.82 -8.70 3.73
N GLY A 38 -2.69 -9.65 4.03
CA GLY A 38 -4.14 -9.41 4.17
C GLY A 38 -4.92 -9.25 2.86
N LEU A 39 -4.25 -8.94 1.73
CA LEU A 39 -4.89 -8.75 0.43
C LEU A 39 -4.36 -9.75 -0.62
N ALA A 40 -5.23 -10.61 -1.12
CA ALA A 40 -4.94 -11.43 -2.28
C ALA A 40 -5.91 -11.14 -3.42
N CYS A 41 -5.45 -11.31 -4.65
CA CYS A 41 -6.30 -11.12 -5.81
C CYS A 41 -5.89 -12.04 -6.97
N ALA A 42 -6.80 -12.26 -7.90
CA ALA A 42 -6.47 -12.86 -9.18
C ALA A 42 -7.07 -12.06 -10.33
N PHE A 43 -6.41 -12.12 -11.48
CA PHE A 43 -6.84 -11.46 -12.71
C PHE A 43 -6.84 -12.48 -13.85
N ALA A 44 -7.75 -12.33 -14.81
CA ALA A 44 -7.72 -13.12 -16.03
C ALA A 44 -6.43 -12.80 -16.81
N ALA A 45 -5.68 -13.85 -17.17
CA ALA A 45 -4.33 -13.72 -17.73
C ALA A 45 -4.29 -12.90 -19.03
N ASP A 46 -5.32 -13.05 -19.87
CA ASP A 46 -5.40 -12.44 -21.20
C ASP A 46 -6.26 -11.16 -21.24
N ASP A 47 -6.73 -10.70 -20.08
CA ASP A 47 -7.54 -9.48 -19.91
C ASP A 47 -6.77 -8.41 -19.13
N THR A 48 -5.86 -7.75 -19.85
CA THR A 48 -5.01 -6.68 -19.32
C THR A 48 -5.79 -5.41 -18.97
N GLY A 49 -7.12 -5.37 -19.17
CA GLY A 49 -7.98 -4.25 -18.83
C GLY A 49 -9.11 -4.59 -17.84
N GLY A 50 -9.22 -5.85 -17.41
CA GLY A 50 -10.34 -6.35 -16.62
C GLY A 50 -10.25 -6.08 -15.11
N PRO A 51 -11.37 -6.21 -14.39
CA PRO A 51 -11.40 -6.26 -12.93
C PRO A 51 -10.69 -7.51 -12.39
N PRO A 52 -10.45 -7.58 -11.06
CA PRO A 52 -10.06 -8.83 -10.43
C PRO A 52 -11.18 -9.86 -10.58
N THR A 53 -10.80 -11.09 -10.91
CA THR A 53 -11.70 -12.26 -10.88
C THR A 53 -11.94 -12.72 -9.45
N PHE A 54 -11.01 -12.38 -8.56
CA PHE A 54 -10.98 -12.82 -7.18
C PHE A 54 -10.31 -11.75 -6.33
N VAL A 55 -10.86 -11.51 -5.14
CA VAL A 55 -10.29 -10.67 -4.09
C VAL A 55 -10.49 -11.38 -2.76
N GLU A 56 -9.45 -11.50 -1.96
CA GLU A 56 -9.50 -11.95 -0.58
C GLU A 56 -8.95 -10.82 0.30
N VAL A 57 -9.74 -10.40 1.28
CA VAL A 57 -9.41 -9.37 2.27
C VAL A 57 -9.53 -9.94 3.68
N ASP A 58 -8.59 -9.62 4.54
CA ASP A 58 -8.71 -9.87 5.98
C ASP A 58 -9.64 -8.84 6.61
N ILE A 59 -10.56 -9.29 7.47
CA ILE A 59 -11.49 -8.40 8.16
C ILE A 59 -11.43 -8.55 9.68
N GLY A 60 -10.43 -9.26 10.21
CA GLY A 60 -10.28 -9.53 11.65
C GLY A 60 -10.28 -8.27 12.53
N PHE A 61 -9.84 -7.12 12.00
CA PHE A 61 -9.83 -5.83 12.68
C PHE A 61 -10.65 -4.75 11.95
N GLY A 62 -11.53 -5.15 11.04
CA GLY A 62 -12.19 -4.26 10.09
C GLY A 62 -11.41 -4.11 8.78
N LEU A 63 -12.04 -3.48 7.79
CA LEU A 63 -11.41 -3.14 6.52
C LEU A 63 -10.67 -1.81 6.64
N THR A 64 -9.51 -1.71 6.02
CA THR A 64 -8.79 -0.45 5.85
C THR A 64 -9.51 0.44 4.82
N GLU A 65 -9.37 1.77 4.93
CA GLU A 65 -9.89 2.74 3.93
C GLU A 65 -9.51 2.31 2.49
N ASP A 66 -8.29 1.78 2.36
CA ASP A 66 -7.75 1.25 1.12
C ASP A 66 -8.57 0.07 0.58
N GLU A 67 -8.95 -0.89 1.42
CA GLU A 67 -9.77 -2.04 1.02
C GLU A 67 -11.21 -1.65 0.72
N GLU A 68 -11.75 -0.67 1.43
CA GLU A 68 -13.10 -0.16 1.15
C GLU A 68 -13.19 0.43 -0.25
N VAL A 69 -12.15 1.15 -0.67
CA VAL A 69 -12.03 1.73 -2.01
C VAL A 69 -11.85 0.66 -3.07
N LEU A 70 -11.02 -0.37 -2.81
CA LEU A 70 -10.81 -1.49 -3.73
C LEU A 70 -12.08 -2.28 -4.00
N LEU A 71 -12.88 -2.51 -2.97
CA LEU A 71 -14.16 -3.20 -3.08
C LEU A 71 -15.21 -2.30 -3.71
N GLY A 72 -15.13 -0.99 -3.46
CA GLY A 72 -16.10 -0.02 -3.95
C GLY A 72 -17.47 -0.15 -3.27
N GLY A 73 -18.30 0.89 -3.40
CA GLY A 73 -19.58 1.00 -2.71
C GLY A 73 -20.50 -0.24 -2.80
N PRO A 74 -20.72 -0.81 -4.00
CA PRO A 74 -21.62 -1.96 -4.15
C PRO A 74 -21.17 -3.22 -3.42
N LEU A 75 -19.88 -3.58 -3.48
CA LEU A 75 -19.36 -4.74 -2.77
C LEU A 75 -19.25 -4.44 -1.27
N MET A 76 -18.87 -3.21 -0.89
CA MET A 76 -18.82 -2.79 0.51
C MET A 76 -20.19 -2.91 1.20
N ALA A 77 -21.28 -2.56 0.53
CA ALA A 77 -22.62 -2.75 1.08
C ALA A 77 -22.91 -4.24 1.40
N VAL A 78 -22.42 -5.16 0.56
CA VAL A 78 -22.57 -6.61 0.76
C VAL A 78 -21.67 -7.10 1.89
N VAL A 79 -20.41 -6.66 1.93
CA VAL A 79 -19.46 -7.00 2.99
C VAL A 79 -19.94 -6.53 4.35
N ASN A 80 -20.40 -5.28 4.46
CA ASN A 80 -20.97 -4.74 5.70
C ASN A 80 -22.23 -5.52 6.13
N GLY A 81 -23.06 -5.92 5.18
CA GLY A 81 -24.23 -6.76 5.43
C GLY A 81 -23.89 -8.16 5.94
N LEU A 82 -22.76 -8.74 5.52
CA LEU A 82 -22.23 -10.02 5.98
C LEU A 82 -21.71 -9.94 7.42
N VAL A 83 -20.88 -8.93 7.71
CA VAL A 83 -20.30 -8.74 9.05
C VAL A 83 -21.38 -8.51 10.10
N GLY A 84 -22.43 -7.74 9.77
CA GLY A 84 -23.54 -7.48 10.70
C GLY A 84 -24.63 -8.55 10.77
N GLY A 85 -24.73 -9.43 9.76
CA GLY A 85 -25.87 -10.35 9.58
C GLY A 85 -25.55 -11.84 9.74
N GLY A 86 -24.28 -12.23 9.84
CA GLY A 86 -23.85 -13.62 9.95
C GLY A 86 -23.13 -14.15 8.69
N PRO A 87 -22.40 -15.28 8.81
CA PRO A 87 -21.36 -15.74 7.86
C PRO A 87 -21.90 -16.38 6.55
N GLU A 88 -23.12 -16.07 6.13
CA GLU A 88 -23.75 -16.69 4.96
C GLU A 88 -23.35 -16.00 3.66
N ALA A 89 -22.78 -16.73 2.70
CA ALA A 89 -22.41 -16.22 1.39
C ALA A 89 -23.53 -15.41 0.71
N ARG A 90 -23.18 -14.28 0.12
CA ARG A 90 -24.12 -13.38 -0.59
C ARG A 90 -23.71 -13.21 -2.04
N CYS A 91 -24.71 -13.05 -2.90
CA CYS A 91 -24.49 -12.71 -4.30
C CYS A 91 -25.04 -11.31 -4.55
N THR A 92 -24.33 -10.54 -5.38
CA THR A 92 -24.79 -9.25 -5.87
C THR A 92 -24.54 -9.14 -7.37
N ARG A 93 -25.32 -8.27 -8.01
CA ARG A 93 -25.15 -7.94 -9.42
C ARG A 93 -24.53 -6.56 -9.52
N LEU A 94 -23.44 -6.48 -10.28
CA LEU A 94 -22.75 -5.26 -10.65
C LEU A 94 -23.21 -4.85 -12.05
N THR A 95 -23.44 -3.56 -12.21
CA THR A 95 -23.61 -2.89 -13.50
C THR A 95 -22.28 -2.87 -14.26
N LEU A 96 -22.34 -2.64 -15.58
CA LEU A 96 -21.14 -2.52 -16.41
C LEU A 96 -20.24 -1.36 -15.95
N ASP A 97 -20.83 -0.26 -15.49
CA ASP A 97 -20.11 0.90 -14.98
C ASP A 97 -19.37 0.55 -13.67
N GLU A 98 -19.99 -0.23 -12.78
CA GLU A 98 -19.36 -0.70 -11.54
C GLU A 98 -18.22 -1.69 -11.82
N VAL A 99 -18.40 -2.60 -12.78
CA VAL A 99 -17.34 -3.52 -13.24
C VAL A 99 -16.16 -2.73 -13.83
N THR A 100 -16.46 -1.69 -14.64
CA THR A 100 -15.44 -0.81 -15.22
C THR A 100 -14.72 0.01 -14.15
N ALA A 101 -15.44 0.50 -13.14
CA ALA A 101 -14.87 1.20 -12.01
C ALA A 101 -13.91 0.30 -11.22
N LEU A 102 -14.31 -0.94 -10.91
CA LEU A 102 -13.44 -1.94 -10.27
C LEU A 102 -12.18 -2.18 -11.10
N ALA A 103 -12.33 -2.37 -12.41
CA ALA A 103 -11.19 -2.57 -13.31
C ALA A 103 -10.18 -1.42 -13.32
N ARG A 104 -10.66 -0.17 -13.17
CA ARG A 104 -9.80 1.02 -13.06
C ARG A 104 -9.12 1.08 -11.70
N THR A 105 -9.87 0.88 -10.62
CA THR A 105 -9.33 0.91 -9.25
C THR A 105 -8.25 -0.15 -9.04
N TRP A 106 -8.43 -1.35 -9.61
CA TRP A 106 -7.49 -2.46 -9.49
C TRP A 106 -6.38 -2.48 -10.53
N ALA A 107 -6.36 -1.55 -11.49
CA ALA A 107 -5.37 -1.52 -12.57
C ALA A 107 -3.91 -1.62 -12.07
N PRO A 108 -3.48 -0.87 -11.03
CA PRO A 108 -2.10 -0.98 -10.56
C PRO A 108 -1.72 -2.36 -10.00
N TYR A 109 -2.67 -3.05 -9.35
CA TYR A 109 -2.48 -4.40 -8.82
C TYR A 109 -2.51 -5.46 -9.91
N ARG A 110 -3.33 -5.25 -10.95
CA ARG A 110 -3.36 -6.11 -12.13
C ARG A 110 -2.01 -6.13 -12.81
N ASP A 111 -1.44 -4.96 -13.09
CA ASP A 111 -0.12 -4.84 -13.71
C ASP A 111 0.94 -5.55 -12.84
N ARG A 112 0.80 -5.49 -11.51
CA ARG A 112 1.66 -6.21 -10.57
C ARG A 112 1.56 -7.73 -10.66
N VAL A 113 0.34 -8.26 -10.69
CA VAL A 113 0.09 -9.71 -10.66
C VAL A 113 0.37 -10.34 -12.03
N LEU A 114 0.13 -9.60 -13.12
CA LEU A 114 0.38 -10.06 -14.48
C LEU A 114 1.83 -9.87 -14.95
N ALA A 115 2.60 -8.95 -14.34
CA ALA A 115 4.03 -8.79 -14.64
C ALA A 115 4.90 -9.87 -13.98
N ARG A 116 5.76 -10.55 -14.77
CA ARG A 116 6.84 -11.43 -14.27
C ARG A 116 8.04 -10.59 -13.76
N PRO A 117 8.91 -11.10 -12.86
CA PRO A 117 9.59 -10.25 -11.89
C PRO A 117 10.77 -9.49 -12.49
N LEU A 118 10.71 -8.17 -12.42
CA LEU A 118 11.84 -7.27 -12.35
C LEU A 118 11.57 -6.31 -11.18
N VAL A 119 12.63 -5.91 -10.48
CA VAL A 119 12.57 -4.97 -9.36
C VAL A 119 12.15 -3.61 -9.90
N GLU A 120 10.85 -3.35 -9.94
CA GLU A 120 10.25 -2.14 -10.52
C GLU A 120 9.53 -1.32 -9.44
N MET A 121 9.83 -0.02 -9.42
CA MET A 121 8.99 0.96 -8.76
C MET A 121 7.65 1.04 -9.50
N ARG A 122 6.54 1.11 -8.75
CA ARG A 122 5.20 1.13 -9.33
C ARG A 122 4.45 2.35 -8.87
N SER A 123 3.80 3.05 -9.80
CA SER A 123 3.04 4.26 -9.54
C SER A 123 1.61 4.14 -10.04
N GLY A 124 0.66 4.81 -9.37
CA GLY A 124 -0.73 4.85 -9.81
C GLY A 124 -1.52 5.99 -9.16
N THR A 125 -2.79 6.09 -9.55
CA THR A 125 -3.77 6.97 -8.91
C THR A 125 -4.60 6.17 -7.90
N TRP A 126 -4.80 6.72 -6.70
CA TRP A 126 -5.55 6.12 -5.60
C TRP A 126 -6.32 7.19 -4.83
N THR A 127 -7.62 6.99 -4.55
CA THR A 127 -8.46 7.91 -3.75
C THR A 127 -8.30 9.41 -4.07
N ASN A 128 -8.24 9.78 -5.35
CA ASN A 128 -7.96 11.16 -5.84
C ASN A 128 -6.55 11.71 -5.55
N GLY A 129 -5.61 10.86 -5.14
CA GLY A 129 -4.20 11.14 -4.95
C GLY A 129 -3.30 10.26 -5.81
N LEU A 130 -2.01 10.59 -5.85
CA LEU A 130 -0.99 9.75 -6.50
C LEU A 130 -0.30 8.89 -5.44
N TRP A 131 0.07 7.67 -5.82
CA TRP A 131 0.86 6.78 -4.98
C TRP A 131 1.99 6.09 -5.74
N THR A 132 3.02 5.67 -5.02
CA THR A 132 4.08 4.80 -5.54
C THR A 132 4.54 3.79 -4.48
N SER A 133 4.98 2.60 -4.89
CA SER A 133 5.53 1.56 -3.99
C SER A 133 6.93 1.12 -4.40
N LEU A 134 7.76 0.81 -3.40
CA LEU A 134 9.07 0.18 -3.54
C LEU A 134 9.03 -1.28 -3.05
N ALA A 135 9.19 -2.24 -3.96
CA ALA A 135 9.17 -3.67 -3.63
C ALA A 135 10.41 -4.10 -2.81
N GLY A 136 10.17 -4.81 -1.71
CA GLY A 136 11.04 -4.97 -0.53
C GLY A 136 12.33 -5.80 -0.65
N LEU A 137 12.80 -6.20 -1.83
CA LEU A 137 14.07 -6.95 -1.91
C LEU A 137 15.26 -6.11 -1.41
N GLY A 138 15.26 -4.80 -1.69
CA GLY A 138 16.25 -3.86 -1.14
C GLY A 138 16.08 -3.64 0.37
N LEU A 139 14.84 -3.58 0.86
CA LEU A 139 14.54 -3.36 2.28
C LEU A 139 14.93 -4.57 3.15
N VAL A 140 14.66 -5.80 2.67
CA VAL A 140 15.07 -7.03 3.36
C VAL A 140 16.60 -7.16 3.41
N ALA A 141 17.29 -6.77 2.33
CA ALA A 141 18.75 -6.74 2.33
C ALA A 141 19.30 -5.68 3.30
N ALA A 142 18.69 -4.48 3.33
CA ALA A 142 19.08 -3.39 4.24
C ALA A 142 18.81 -3.75 5.72
N LEU A 143 17.69 -4.40 6.04
CA LEU A 143 17.37 -4.90 7.39
C LEU A 143 18.39 -5.95 7.88
N ARG A 144 19.00 -6.70 6.95
CA ARG A 144 20.05 -7.68 7.24
C ARG A 144 21.44 -7.05 7.27
N ALA A 145 21.65 -5.94 6.57
CA ALA A 145 22.84 -5.12 6.64
C ALA A 145 22.81 -4.29 7.94
N ARG A 146 23.97 -3.87 8.44
CA ARG A 146 24.11 -3.25 9.77
C ARG A 146 23.15 -2.05 9.93
N PRO A 147 22.21 -2.08 10.88
CA PRO A 147 21.30 -0.96 11.12
C PRO A 147 22.02 0.17 11.87
N MET A 148 21.58 1.41 11.63
CA MET A 148 22.15 2.60 12.27
C MET A 148 21.78 2.72 13.75
N ALA A 149 22.63 3.35 14.56
CA ALA A 149 22.24 3.91 15.85
C ALA A 149 21.54 5.27 15.67
N VAL A 150 20.55 5.58 16.52
CA VAL A 150 19.62 6.72 16.35
C VAL A 150 20.24 8.11 16.43
N GLU A 151 21.41 8.25 17.06
CA GLU A 151 22.11 9.55 17.11
C GLU A 151 22.57 10.05 15.73
N LEU A 152 22.46 9.22 14.67
CA LEU A 152 23.04 9.48 13.34
C LEU A 152 22.02 9.67 12.19
N TYR A 153 20.70 9.69 12.39
CA TYR A 153 19.77 9.96 11.27
C TYR A 153 19.52 11.45 11.02
N ARG A 154 19.88 12.32 11.97
CA ARG A 154 19.76 13.79 11.85
C ARG A 154 21.03 14.46 11.33
N ASP A 155 22.18 13.87 11.59
CA ASP A 155 23.45 14.26 10.97
C ASP A 155 23.71 13.33 9.80
N GLU A 156 24.05 13.85 8.61
CA GLU A 156 24.54 13.06 7.47
C GLU A 156 25.95 12.48 7.76
N ALA A 157 26.07 11.71 8.84
CA ALA A 157 27.32 11.08 9.22
C ALA A 157 27.70 9.98 8.20
N GLU A 158 28.98 9.89 7.86
CA GLU A 158 29.54 8.94 6.88
C GLU A 158 29.24 7.47 7.17
N GLU A 159 28.79 7.13 8.38
CA GLU A 159 28.49 5.76 8.79
C GLU A 159 27.07 5.29 8.40
N VAL A 160 26.29 6.14 7.75
CA VAL A 160 24.91 5.86 7.37
C VAL A 160 24.76 5.44 5.91
N VAL A 161 24.22 4.24 5.68
CA VAL A 161 23.84 3.78 4.35
C VAL A 161 22.43 4.27 4.03
N TRP A 162 22.35 5.45 3.40
CA TRP A 162 21.10 5.91 2.78
C TRP A 162 20.88 5.23 1.44
N HIS A 163 19.62 4.95 1.15
CA HIS A 163 19.16 4.43 -0.13
C HIS A 163 18.27 5.46 -0.81
N ASP A 164 18.56 5.76 -2.07
CA ASP A 164 17.79 6.72 -2.87
C ASP A 164 16.62 6.03 -3.57
N VAL A 165 15.50 6.74 -3.67
CA VAL A 165 14.31 6.35 -4.41
C VAL A 165 13.74 7.55 -5.15
N LEU A 166 13.48 7.40 -6.44
CA LEU A 166 12.93 8.47 -7.28
C LEU A 166 11.41 8.33 -7.38
N LEU A 167 10.69 9.23 -6.72
CA LEU A 167 9.24 9.31 -6.85
C LEU A 167 8.84 9.62 -8.30
N PRO A 168 7.64 9.23 -8.76
CA PRO A 168 7.09 9.77 -10.00
C PRO A 168 7.00 11.29 -9.93
N VAL A 169 7.31 11.98 -11.03
CA VAL A 169 7.33 13.46 -11.09
C VAL A 169 6.01 14.05 -10.61
N ASP A 170 4.89 13.51 -11.08
CA ASP A 170 3.56 14.00 -10.70
C ASP A 170 3.28 13.81 -9.19
N LEU A 171 3.76 12.71 -8.61
CA LEU A 171 3.59 12.43 -7.18
C LEU A 171 4.42 13.39 -6.33
N ALA A 172 5.69 13.59 -6.70
CA ALA A 172 6.57 14.53 -6.02
C ALA A 172 5.99 15.96 -6.07
N ALA A 173 5.53 16.38 -7.26
CA ALA A 173 4.91 17.69 -7.46
C ALA A 173 3.64 17.87 -6.61
N LEU A 174 2.71 16.90 -6.61
CA LEU A 174 1.50 16.98 -5.78
C LEU A 174 1.80 16.91 -4.28
N ALA A 175 2.84 16.17 -3.90
CA ALA A 175 3.29 16.03 -2.52
C ALA A 175 4.13 17.24 -2.05
N MET A 176 4.45 18.19 -2.93
CA MET A 176 5.28 19.37 -2.64
C MET A 176 6.66 18.99 -2.09
N VAL A 177 7.28 17.96 -2.66
CA VAL A 177 8.62 17.49 -2.32
C VAL A 177 9.45 17.32 -3.59
N ASP A 178 10.77 17.29 -3.43
CA ASP A 178 11.67 16.86 -4.48
C ASP A 178 11.43 15.39 -4.85
N GLN A 179 11.82 15.06 -6.08
CA GLN A 179 11.63 13.72 -6.61
C GLN A 179 12.48 12.67 -5.89
N GLU A 180 13.67 13.05 -5.44
CA GLU A 180 14.59 12.19 -4.73
C GLU A 180 14.18 12.10 -3.26
N VAL A 181 13.81 10.90 -2.84
CA VAL A 181 13.55 10.55 -1.45
C VAL A 181 14.62 9.56 -1.02
N ARG A 182 15.04 9.64 0.23
CA ARG A 182 16.03 8.75 0.83
C ARG A 182 15.40 7.94 1.93
N TRP A 183 15.87 6.72 2.14
CA TRP A 183 15.46 5.92 3.27
C TRP A 183 16.63 5.12 3.84
N SER A 184 16.53 4.77 5.11
CA SER A 184 17.51 3.94 5.81
C SER A 184 16.84 3.12 6.91
N VAL A 185 17.52 2.08 7.39
CA VAL A 185 17.08 1.28 8.54
C VAL A 185 17.76 1.79 9.80
N TYR A 186 16.97 2.04 10.84
CA TYR A 186 17.48 2.36 12.17
C TYR A 186 17.26 1.21 13.14
N ARG A 187 18.09 1.20 14.18
CA ARG A 187 17.94 0.35 15.35
C ARG A 187 18.24 1.17 16.60
N GLU A 188 17.29 1.22 17.50
CA GLU A 188 17.37 2.02 18.73
C GLU A 188 17.13 1.15 19.94
N TRP A 189 17.88 1.35 21.01
CA TRP A 189 17.48 0.82 22.29
C TRP A 189 16.41 1.73 22.90
N ASP A 190 15.18 1.23 23.06
CA ASP A 190 14.15 1.92 23.84
C ASP A 190 14.35 1.56 25.34
N PRO A 191 14.82 2.50 26.17
CA PRO A 191 15.03 2.25 27.59
C PRO A 191 13.72 2.11 28.38
N VAL A 192 12.61 2.62 27.87
CA VAL A 192 11.28 2.54 28.49
C VAL A 192 10.67 1.16 28.22
N ALA A 193 10.73 0.68 26.98
CA ALA A 193 10.28 -0.66 26.64
C ALA A 193 11.29 -1.76 27.01
N GLY A 194 12.54 -1.38 27.33
CA GLY A 194 13.62 -2.30 27.69
C GLY A 194 13.98 -3.26 26.56
N ARG A 195 13.83 -2.81 25.30
CA ARG A 195 14.06 -3.62 24.10
C ARG A 195 14.64 -2.78 22.97
N GLU A 196 15.26 -3.48 22.03
CA GLU A 196 15.75 -2.89 20.80
C GLU A 196 14.61 -2.76 19.80
N GLU A 197 14.33 -1.53 19.37
CA GLU A 197 13.42 -1.19 18.29
C GLU A 197 14.20 -1.15 16.96
N THR A 198 13.57 -1.63 15.90
CA THR A 198 14.10 -1.53 14.54
C THR A 198 13.02 -0.87 13.70
N GLY A 199 13.41 -0.03 12.74
CA GLY A 199 12.46 0.62 11.87
C GLY A 199 13.10 1.20 10.64
N VAL A 200 12.31 1.97 9.89
CA VAL A 200 12.75 2.66 8.70
C VAL A 200 12.58 4.15 8.90
N VAL A 201 13.61 4.91 8.57
CA VAL A 201 13.52 6.37 8.46
C VAL A 201 13.46 6.73 6.98
N VAL A 202 12.58 7.66 6.64
CA VAL A 202 12.41 8.17 5.29
C VAL A 202 12.57 9.68 5.32
N ARG A 203 13.41 10.21 4.44
CA ARG A 203 13.78 11.61 4.33
C ARG A 203 13.48 12.12 2.93
N ALA A 204 12.84 13.27 2.84
CA ALA A 204 12.61 13.98 1.58
C ALA A 204 12.94 15.46 1.76
N THR A 205 13.10 16.17 0.65
CA THR A 205 13.25 17.62 0.65
C THR A 205 11.91 18.24 0.24
N GLY A 206 11.33 19.10 1.08
CA GLY A 206 10.15 19.88 0.78
C GLY A 206 10.41 21.03 -0.18
N SER A 207 9.40 21.38 -0.98
CA SER A 207 9.45 22.56 -1.85
C SER A 207 9.43 23.86 -1.02
N PRO A 208 10.23 24.87 -1.37
CA PRO A 208 10.25 26.14 -0.63
C PRO A 208 8.86 26.78 -0.49
N GLY A 209 8.52 27.20 0.72
CA GLY A 209 7.28 27.95 1.01
C GLY A 209 5.99 27.12 0.98
N SER A 210 6.07 25.79 0.91
CA SER A 210 4.91 24.90 0.89
C SER A 210 5.03 23.81 1.94
N ALA A 211 3.92 23.47 2.60
CA ALA A 211 3.89 22.33 3.51
C ALA A 211 3.94 21.03 2.70
N PRO A 212 4.85 20.10 3.02
CA PRO A 212 4.91 18.78 2.39
C PRO A 212 3.59 18.04 2.63
N ARG A 213 3.15 17.28 1.63
CA ARG A 213 1.95 16.43 1.70
C ARG A 213 2.28 14.97 1.47
N LEU A 214 3.56 14.59 1.49
CA LEU A 214 3.95 13.20 1.35
C LEU A 214 3.58 12.43 2.62
N LEU A 215 2.87 11.32 2.43
CA LEU A 215 2.62 10.30 3.44
C LEU A 215 3.39 9.04 3.06
N VAL A 216 3.94 8.35 4.04
CA VAL A 216 4.66 7.09 3.86
C VAL A 216 4.14 6.03 4.80
N GLY A 217 4.13 4.78 4.36
CA GLY A 217 3.71 3.63 5.18
C GLY A 217 4.44 2.37 4.75
N PHE A 218 4.32 1.32 5.56
CA PHE A 218 4.65 -0.02 5.12
C PHE A 218 3.51 -0.63 4.29
N ASP A 219 3.84 -1.47 3.32
CA ASP A 219 2.90 -2.30 2.56
C ASP A 219 2.63 -3.62 3.30
N ASP A 220 2.24 -3.53 4.57
CA ASP A 220 2.04 -4.66 5.49
C ASP A 220 0.57 -5.03 5.72
N GLY A 221 -0.35 -4.25 5.17
CA GLY A 221 -1.79 -4.48 5.26
C GLY A 221 -2.50 -3.51 6.20
N ASP A 222 -1.79 -2.88 7.13
CA ASP A 222 -2.41 -2.20 8.28
C ASP A 222 -3.09 -0.88 7.91
N GLY A 223 -2.81 -0.35 6.72
CA GLY A 223 -3.46 0.88 6.26
C GLY A 223 -2.89 2.15 6.89
N ASP A 224 -1.85 2.02 7.73
CA ASP A 224 -1.22 3.14 8.41
C ASP A 224 -0.38 3.99 7.46
N TRP A 225 -0.50 5.31 7.65
CA TRP A 225 0.17 6.34 6.87
C TRP A 225 0.75 7.40 7.81
N VAL A 226 2.06 7.58 7.76
CA VAL A 226 2.80 8.53 8.57
C VAL A 226 3.12 9.77 7.72
N PRO A 227 2.72 10.98 8.14
CA PRO A 227 3.13 12.20 7.45
C PRO A 227 4.62 12.47 7.68
N LEU A 228 5.31 12.96 6.65
CA LEU A 228 6.66 13.50 6.82
C LEU A 228 6.55 14.85 7.53
N VAL A 229 7.33 15.02 8.60
CA VAL A 229 7.36 16.24 9.42
C VAL A 229 8.66 17.01 9.19
N PRO A 230 8.65 18.35 9.19
CA PRO A 230 9.87 19.15 9.05
C PRO A 230 10.89 18.86 10.15
N GLU A 231 12.17 18.76 9.78
CA GLU A 231 13.26 18.69 10.74
C GLU A 231 13.46 20.03 11.44
N PRO A 232 13.67 20.06 12.78
CA PRO A 232 13.81 21.31 13.52
C PRO A 232 14.97 22.20 13.07
N THR A 233 16.06 21.58 12.60
CA THR A 233 17.29 22.26 12.19
C THR A 233 17.31 22.63 10.71
N GLU A 234 16.53 21.92 9.89
CA GLU A 234 16.45 22.10 8.44
C GLU A 234 14.97 22.03 8.01
N PRO A 235 14.21 23.13 8.07
CA PRO A 235 12.76 23.13 7.80
C PRO A 235 12.37 22.67 6.40
N GLN A 236 13.31 22.72 5.44
CA GLN A 236 13.17 22.18 4.09
C GLN A 236 13.33 20.66 4.03
N VAL A 237 13.92 20.03 5.05
CA VAL A 237 14.05 18.58 5.14
C VAL A 237 12.87 18.05 5.94
N VAL A 238 12.25 16.99 5.43
CA VAL A 238 11.07 16.39 6.05
C VAL A 238 11.33 14.90 6.26
N ILE A 239 10.99 14.39 7.44
CA ILE A 239 11.32 13.04 7.87
C ILE A 239 10.07 12.32 8.38
N ALA A 240 9.98 11.02 8.10
CA ALA A 240 9.05 10.10 8.75
C ALA A 240 9.82 8.92 9.33
N VAL A 241 9.43 8.49 10.52
CA VAL A 241 9.99 7.33 11.21
C VAL A 241 8.90 6.28 11.30
N LEU A 242 9.17 5.10 10.76
CA LEU A 242 8.24 3.97 10.71
C LEU A 242 8.82 2.81 11.54
N PRO A 243 8.30 2.57 12.75
CA PRO A 243 8.73 1.43 13.56
C PRO A 243 8.33 0.13 12.86
N LEU A 244 9.24 -0.84 12.81
CA LEU A 244 9.01 -2.16 12.22
C LEU A 244 8.60 -3.14 13.34
N ASP A 245 7.45 -3.80 13.20
CA ASP A 245 7.09 -4.91 14.09
C ASP A 245 7.94 -6.15 13.69
N PRO A 246 8.52 -6.90 14.65
CA PRO A 246 9.14 -8.20 14.38
C PRO A 246 8.25 -9.20 13.60
N GLY A 247 6.93 -9.02 13.64
CA GLY A 247 5.95 -9.81 12.89
C GLY A 247 5.64 -9.29 11.49
N THR A 248 6.13 -8.12 11.09
CA THR A 248 5.98 -7.56 9.75
C THR A 248 6.71 -8.47 8.76
N GLY A 249 6.05 -8.85 7.66
CA GLY A 249 6.60 -9.77 6.64
C GLY A 249 7.74 -9.15 5.84
N GLU A 250 7.88 -9.51 4.55
CA GLU A 250 8.77 -8.77 3.64
C GLU A 250 8.25 -7.33 3.48
N PRO A 251 8.84 -6.31 4.12
CA PRO A 251 8.25 -5.01 4.14
C PRO A 251 8.60 -4.28 2.84
N ALA A 252 7.63 -3.55 2.31
CA ALA A 252 7.81 -2.65 1.17
C ALA A 252 7.38 -1.25 1.63
N LEU A 253 8.01 -0.20 1.10
CA LEU A 253 7.60 1.17 1.38
C LEU A 253 6.55 1.60 0.35
N ARG A 254 5.50 2.25 0.83
CA ARG A 254 4.49 2.90 0.00
C ARG A 254 4.43 4.39 0.32
N PHE A 255 4.18 5.18 -0.72
CA PHE A 255 4.11 6.63 -0.67
C PHE A 255 2.78 7.07 -1.26
N ARG A 256 2.12 8.04 -0.64
CA ARG A 256 0.94 8.69 -1.23
C ARG A 256 0.92 10.19 -0.94
N THR A 257 0.19 10.93 -1.75
CA THR A 257 -0.15 12.32 -1.44
C THR A 257 -1.26 12.37 -0.38
N GLY A 258 -1.06 13.13 0.68
CA GLY A 258 -2.08 13.44 1.67
C GLY A 258 -3.16 14.36 1.09
N GLY A 259 -4.41 14.11 1.49
CA GLY A 259 -5.52 14.99 1.15
C GLY A 259 -5.30 16.39 1.70
N ARG A 260 -5.84 17.39 1.01
CA ARG A 260 -5.93 18.75 1.51
C ARG A 260 -6.91 18.71 2.69
N THR A 261 -6.43 18.79 3.93
CA THR A 261 -7.28 19.22 5.05
C THR A 261 -7.55 20.70 4.84
N ASP A 262 -8.53 21.00 3.97
CA ASP A 262 -9.18 22.31 4.00
C ASP A 262 -9.90 22.41 5.34
N GLY A 263 -9.57 23.45 6.10
CA GLY A 263 -10.23 23.81 7.35
C GLY A 263 -11.64 24.36 7.14
#